data_AF-A0A495MGZ4-F1
#
_entry.id   AF-A0A495MGZ4-F1
#
_cell.length_a   1.000
_cell.length_b   1.000
_cell.length_c   1.000
_cell.angle_alpha   90.00
_cell.angle_beta   90.00
_cell.angle_gamma   90.00
#
_symmetry.space_group_name_H-M   'P 1'
#
loop_
_entity.id
_entity.type
_entity.pdbx_description
1 polymer ?
#
loop_
_entity_poly.entity_id
_entity_poly.type
_entity_poly.pdbx_seq_one_letter_code
_entity_poly.pdbx_strand_id
1 'polypeptide(L)'
;MRNLILVFSILSIILGCNKNSEFSANNDFRDSLIGDWEEIIRIDSNHIYIEPIFSPTGYSFSKDNIEFFNGLFDIKNDTSKRYRTVKYLGNFKKYKIEGNQLFTKNLKTKKWQEFWKIKHIKNDTLFIINEGKSIGKLKRLKYKIEEKNDFDKIVYSSLGCYGTCPIIDISLDRSGNINFQGNRFVDEIGFYKGKLDKKTTAFIFRKFEKADITNLEDNYSDAVTDSQTITTTFIKNGKIVKSIQDYAFSSTKELIWAYVPIGNIFKTMTLTKITPESNFTDIALLSFSKGEKTLNINGSEGFFLWTELQKGQLTRINFAPTYKISYTQNKNTNLKEISSDGRFYKLEFKNNHTITYDLGYNFIERNFKEKDFEKEKSLEDFF
;
A
#
# COMPACT_ATOMS: atom_id res chain seq x y z
N MET A 1 16.65 23.77 -92.94
CA MET A 1 15.51 24.26 -92.15
C MET A 1 15.45 23.46 -90.85
N ARG A 2 15.60 24.17 -89.73
CA ARG A 2 15.52 23.68 -88.34
C ARG A 2 14.16 23.05 -88.06
N ASN A 3 14.10 22.03 -87.20
CA ASN A 3 13.06 21.79 -86.18
C ASN A 3 13.54 20.60 -85.32
N LEU A 4 14.32 20.85 -84.27
CA LEU A 4 13.90 21.12 -82.88
C LEU A 4 13.39 19.86 -82.16
N ILE A 5 14.34 19.14 -81.55
CA ILE A 5 14.11 18.04 -80.61
C ILE A 5 13.66 18.65 -79.28
N LEU A 6 12.42 18.38 -78.87
CA LEU A 6 11.88 18.74 -77.55
C LEU A 6 12.25 17.65 -76.55
N VAL A 7 13.31 17.90 -75.78
CA VAL A 7 13.65 17.13 -74.57
C VAL A 7 12.76 17.64 -73.44
N PHE A 8 11.74 16.87 -73.08
CA PHE A 8 10.94 17.13 -71.88
C PHE A 8 11.67 16.57 -70.66
N SER A 9 12.46 17.41 -70.01
CA SER A 9 12.99 17.18 -68.67
C SER A 9 11.85 17.28 -67.65
N ILE A 10 11.32 16.13 -67.22
CA ILE A 10 10.40 16.03 -66.10
C ILE A 10 11.20 16.30 -64.82
N LEU A 11 11.14 17.55 -64.36
CA LEU A 11 11.68 17.97 -63.07
C LEU A 11 10.75 17.45 -61.99
N SER A 12 11.16 16.34 -61.35
CA SER A 12 10.51 15.77 -60.18
C SER A 12 10.57 16.74 -59.00
N ILE A 13 9.53 17.57 -58.83
CA ILE A 13 9.31 18.31 -57.59
C ILE A 13 8.83 17.28 -56.57
N ILE A 14 9.78 16.72 -55.82
CA ILE A 14 9.51 15.99 -54.58
C ILE A 14 9.04 17.05 -53.57
N LEU A 15 7.73 17.34 -53.59
CA LEU A 15 7.05 17.87 -52.41
C LEU A 15 7.13 16.77 -51.35
N GLY A 16 8.21 16.80 -50.57
CA GLY A 16 8.29 16.12 -49.31
C GLY A 16 7.22 16.71 -48.41
N CYS A 17 5.99 16.18 -48.50
CA CYS A 17 5.04 16.26 -47.41
C CYS A 17 5.73 15.60 -46.22
N ASN A 18 6.28 16.44 -45.36
CA ASN A 18 6.62 16.07 -44.01
C ASN A 18 5.32 15.53 -43.42
N LYS A 19 5.18 14.19 -43.36
CA LYS A 19 4.11 13.53 -42.64
C LYS A 19 4.31 13.87 -41.18
N ASN A 20 3.88 15.06 -40.79
CA ASN A 20 3.33 15.26 -39.46
C ASN A 20 2.22 14.23 -39.38
N SER A 21 2.51 13.10 -38.72
CA SER A 21 1.55 12.04 -38.47
C SER A 21 0.40 12.67 -37.69
N GLU A 22 -0.64 13.08 -38.40
CA GLU A 22 -1.89 13.51 -37.81
C GLU A 22 -2.37 12.37 -36.94
N PHE A 23 -2.42 12.66 -35.65
CA PHE A 23 -2.77 11.75 -34.59
C PHE A 23 -4.29 11.55 -34.64
N SER A 24 -4.79 10.76 -35.59
CA SER A 24 -6.18 10.36 -35.60
C SER A 24 -6.41 9.46 -34.39
N ALA A 25 -7.34 9.84 -33.52
CA ALA A 25 -7.80 9.04 -32.39
C ALA A 25 -8.53 7.78 -32.88
N ASN A 26 -7.79 6.82 -33.45
CA ASN A 26 -8.32 5.50 -33.76
C ASN A 26 -8.35 4.66 -32.48
N ASN A 27 -9.30 3.73 -32.39
CA ASN A 27 -9.43 2.79 -31.27
C ASN A 27 -8.09 2.07 -30.97
N ASP A 28 -7.32 1.75 -32.01
CA ASP A 28 -5.98 1.16 -31.94
C ASP A 28 -5.01 1.93 -31.02
N PHE A 29 -5.14 3.26 -30.98
CA PHE A 29 -4.28 4.09 -30.14
C PHE A 29 -4.68 4.01 -28.66
N ARG A 30 -5.98 3.98 -28.36
CA ARG A 30 -6.47 3.77 -26.98
C ARG A 30 -6.02 2.41 -26.46
N ASP A 31 -6.09 1.39 -27.31
CA ASP A 31 -5.65 0.04 -26.97
C ASP A 31 -4.14 -0.01 -26.69
N SER A 32 -3.34 0.76 -27.43
CA SER A 32 -1.90 0.88 -27.17
C SER A 32 -1.54 1.54 -25.83
N LEU A 33 -2.44 2.32 -25.21
CA LEU A 33 -2.20 2.90 -23.88
C LEU A 33 -2.48 1.92 -22.76
N ILE A 34 -3.34 0.91 -22.97
CA ILE A 34 -3.78 -0.01 -21.92
C ILE A 34 -2.57 -0.67 -21.26
N GLY A 35 -2.59 -0.72 -19.93
CA GLY A 35 -1.53 -1.29 -19.11
C GLY A 35 -0.90 -0.28 -18.15
N ASP A 36 0.15 -0.74 -17.48
CA ASP A 36 0.78 -0.02 -16.39
C ASP A 36 2.05 0.70 -16.87
N TRP A 37 2.27 1.89 -16.34
CA TRP A 37 3.29 2.81 -16.77
C TRP A 37 3.93 3.49 -15.57
N GLU A 38 5.25 3.57 -15.57
CA GLU A 38 6.04 4.33 -14.60
C GLU A 38 6.56 5.60 -15.23
N GLU A 39 6.49 6.72 -14.51
CA GLU A 39 7.13 7.96 -14.92
C GLU A 39 8.64 7.88 -14.71
N ILE A 40 9.42 8.00 -15.78
CA ILE A 40 10.90 7.93 -15.74
C ILE A 40 11.57 9.28 -15.99
N ILE A 41 10.85 10.26 -16.57
CA ILE A 41 11.26 11.65 -16.65
C ILE A 41 10.12 12.49 -16.12
N ARG A 42 10.37 13.15 -14.98
CA ARG A 42 9.38 13.94 -14.25
C ARG A 42 8.93 15.15 -15.06
N ILE A 43 7.63 15.34 -15.07
CA ILE A 43 7.00 16.57 -15.49
C ILE A 43 6.92 17.49 -14.28
N ASP A 44 7.45 18.72 -14.38
CA ASP A 44 7.10 19.78 -13.43
C ASP A 44 5.59 19.96 -13.47
N SER A 45 4.92 19.47 -12.43
CA SER A 45 3.48 19.54 -12.26
C SER A 45 3.19 20.25 -10.95
N ASN A 46 2.23 21.18 -10.97
CA ASN A 46 1.72 21.90 -9.81
C ASN A 46 0.91 21.00 -8.84
N HIS A 47 1.13 19.68 -8.85
CA HIS A 47 0.49 18.77 -7.94
C HIS A 47 1.16 18.88 -6.57
N ILE A 48 0.38 19.23 -5.56
CA ILE A 48 0.85 19.41 -4.18
C ILE A 48 1.16 18.03 -3.62
N TYR A 49 2.44 17.67 -3.58
CA TYR A 49 2.95 16.50 -2.87
C TYR A 49 2.99 16.80 -1.37
N ILE A 50 2.60 15.83 -0.53
CA ILE A 50 2.88 15.88 0.91
C ILE A 50 4.11 14.98 1.14
N GLU A 51 5.11 15.58 1.78
CA GLU A 51 6.53 15.23 1.96
C GLU A 51 6.88 13.82 2.49
N PRO A 52 8.20 13.46 2.56
CA PRO A 52 9.28 13.65 1.59
C PRO A 52 9.91 12.30 1.18
N ILE A 53 10.84 12.35 0.22
CA ILE A 53 11.61 11.23 -0.37
C ILE A 53 10.85 10.49 -1.48
N PHE A 54 11.45 10.54 -2.66
CA PHE A 54 11.14 9.85 -3.90
C PHE A 54 9.89 8.93 -3.93
N SER A 55 8.68 9.49 -3.96
CA SER A 55 7.50 8.67 -4.26
C SER A 55 7.52 8.33 -5.76
N PRO A 56 7.69 7.05 -6.15
CA PRO A 56 7.68 6.68 -7.56
C PRO A 56 6.30 7.02 -8.14
N THR A 57 6.23 7.60 -9.34
CA THR A 57 4.96 7.95 -9.98
C THR A 57 4.61 6.90 -11.02
N GLY A 58 3.35 6.47 -11.04
CA GLY A 58 2.87 5.57 -12.08
C GLY A 58 1.38 5.64 -12.29
N TYR A 59 0.97 5.08 -13.43
CA TYR A 59 -0.39 5.11 -13.93
C TYR A 59 -0.76 3.76 -14.54
N SER A 60 -2.02 3.35 -14.40
CA SER A 60 -2.57 2.24 -15.18
C SER A 60 -3.73 2.73 -16.03
N PHE A 61 -3.69 2.45 -17.33
CA PHE A 61 -4.81 2.70 -18.23
C PHE A 61 -5.61 1.42 -18.40
N SER A 62 -6.88 1.49 -18.02
CA SER A 62 -7.90 0.50 -18.38
C SER A 62 -8.76 1.04 -19.51
N LYS A 63 -9.77 0.27 -19.95
CA LYS A 63 -10.70 0.73 -20.99
C LYS A 63 -11.35 2.06 -20.64
N ASP A 64 -11.81 2.26 -19.40
CA ASP A 64 -12.62 3.43 -19.02
C ASP A 64 -12.02 4.33 -17.94
N ASN A 65 -10.97 3.87 -17.26
CA ASN A 65 -10.38 4.57 -16.11
C ASN A 65 -8.86 4.60 -16.20
N ILE A 66 -8.30 5.68 -15.68
CA ILE A 66 -6.89 5.79 -15.32
C ILE A 66 -6.77 5.59 -13.80
N GLU A 67 -5.88 4.69 -13.40
CA GLU A 67 -5.40 4.56 -12.03
C GLU A 67 -4.19 5.49 -11.83
N PHE A 68 -4.16 6.20 -10.72
CA PHE A 68 -3.02 6.94 -10.20
C PHE A 68 -2.41 6.11 -9.06
N PHE A 69 -1.17 5.64 -9.22
CA PHE A 69 -0.57 4.71 -8.27
C PHE A 69 -0.31 5.35 -6.90
N ASN A 70 0.01 6.64 -6.88
CA ASN A 70 0.15 7.42 -5.65
C ASN A 70 -1.19 7.81 -5.04
N GLY A 71 -2.32 7.46 -5.66
CA GLY A 71 -3.65 7.83 -5.18
C GLY A 71 -4.03 9.27 -5.52
N LEU A 72 -5.29 9.62 -5.21
CA LEU A 72 -5.84 10.95 -5.41
C LEU A 72 -6.24 11.52 -4.07
N PHE A 73 -5.74 12.72 -3.74
CA PHE A 73 -6.00 13.37 -2.47
C PHE A 73 -6.57 14.77 -2.67
N ASP A 74 -7.47 15.17 -1.76
CA ASP A 74 -7.86 16.54 -1.55
C ASP A 74 -7.17 17.06 -0.29
N ILE A 75 -6.29 18.04 -0.47
CA ILE A 75 -5.49 18.62 0.61
C ILE A 75 -6.09 19.99 0.92
N LYS A 76 -6.50 20.19 2.18
CA LYS A 76 -6.93 21.50 2.66
C LYS A 76 -6.02 21.94 3.80
N ASN A 77 -5.50 23.16 3.70
CA ASN A 77 -4.79 23.79 4.79
C ASN A 77 -5.81 24.15 5.88
N ASP A 78 -5.69 23.55 7.05
CA ASP A 78 -6.46 23.93 8.23
C ASP A 78 -5.62 24.89 9.07
N THR A 79 -5.87 26.19 8.91
CA THR A 79 -5.15 27.24 9.63
C THR A 79 -5.40 27.22 11.13
N SER A 80 -6.51 26.61 11.59
CA SER A 80 -6.86 26.54 13.01
C SER A 80 -6.07 25.44 13.75
N LYS A 81 -5.80 24.34 13.05
CA LYS A 81 -5.16 23.14 13.61
C LYS A 81 -3.65 23.08 13.37
N ARG A 82 -3.08 24.01 12.59
CA ARG A 82 -1.66 24.05 12.17
C ARG A 82 -1.18 22.78 11.44
N TYR A 83 -2.10 21.95 10.96
CA TYR A 83 -1.80 20.77 10.14
C TYR A 83 -2.71 20.71 8.90
N ARG A 84 -2.24 20.03 7.83
CA ARG A 84 -3.01 19.80 6.61
C ARG A 84 -4.03 18.69 6.83
N THR A 85 -5.27 18.88 6.38
CA THR A 85 -6.24 17.79 6.28
C THR A 85 -6.11 17.14 4.92
N VAL A 86 -6.00 15.80 4.90
CA VAL A 86 -5.74 15.01 3.70
C VAL A 86 -6.86 14.00 3.51
N LYS A 87 -7.75 14.28 2.55
CA LYS A 87 -8.86 13.40 2.21
C LYS A 87 -8.48 12.54 1.00
N TYR A 88 -8.48 11.22 1.19
CA TYR A 88 -8.30 10.29 0.10
C TYR A 88 -9.57 10.18 -0.75
N LEU A 89 -9.41 10.21 -2.08
CA LEU A 89 -10.49 10.17 -3.06
C LEU A 89 -10.50 8.88 -3.89
N GLY A 90 -9.61 7.93 -3.60
CA GLY A 90 -9.38 6.71 -4.37
C GLY A 90 -8.22 6.82 -5.35
N ASN A 91 -8.00 5.79 -6.17
CA ASN A 91 -6.94 5.78 -7.19
C ASN A 91 -7.45 6.13 -8.60
N PHE A 92 -8.77 6.15 -8.84
CA PHE A 92 -9.29 6.10 -10.20
C PHE A 92 -9.96 7.41 -10.65
N LYS A 93 -9.71 7.80 -11.90
CA LYS A 93 -10.52 8.79 -12.64
C LYS A 93 -11.00 8.19 -13.96
N LYS A 94 -12.18 8.62 -14.41
CA LYS A 94 -12.57 8.42 -15.80
C LYS A 94 -11.68 9.27 -16.70
N TYR A 95 -11.33 8.74 -17.86
CA TYR A 95 -10.58 9.48 -18.89
C TYR A 95 -11.25 9.34 -20.27
N LYS A 96 -10.97 10.30 -21.13
CA LYS A 96 -11.29 10.25 -22.57
C LYS A 96 -10.11 10.78 -23.36
N ILE A 97 -10.06 10.46 -24.64
CA ILE A 97 -9.04 10.94 -25.58
C ILE A 97 -9.77 11.58 -26.75
N GLU A 98 -9.37 12.79 -27.12
CA GLU A 98 -9.88 13.51 -28.30
C GLU A 98 -8.66 13.97 -29.12
N GLY A 99 -8.48 13.39 -30.31
CA GLY A 99 -7.23 13.53 -31.07
C GLY A 99 -6.04 12.97 -30.28
N ASN A 100 -5.04 13.80 -30.02
CA ASN A 100 -3.93 13.46 -29.14
C ASN A 100 -4.04 14.03 -27.72
N GLN A 101 -5.17 14.63 -27.35
CA GLN A 101 -5.36 15.20 -26.04
C GLN A 101 -6.08 14.18 -25.13
N LEU A 102 -5.49 13.93 -23.96
CA LEU A 102 -6.06 13.10 -22.93
C LEU A 102 -6.69 13.99 -21.86
N PHE A 103 -7.95 13.71 -21.54
CA PHE A 103 -8.73 14.43 -20.53
C PHE A 103 -9.06 13.50 -19.37
N THR A 104 -9.05 14.02 -18.14
CA THR A 104 -9.56 13.32 -16.96
C THR A 104 -10.78 14.01 -16.40
N LYS A 105 -11.68 13.23 -15.80
CA LYS A 105 -12.88 13.78 -15.16
C LYS A 105 -12.55 14.22 -13.74
N ASN A 106 -12.71 15.51 -13.45
CA ASN A 106 -12.50 16.05 -12.11
C ASN A 106 -13.47 15.39 -11.11
N LEU A 107 -12.94 14.91 -9.99
CA LEU A 107 -13.75 14.18 -9.01
C LEU A 107 -14.75 15.06 -8.27
N LYS A 108 -14.48 16.37 -8.15
CA LYS A 108 -15.36 17.34 -7.47
C LYS A 108 -16.35 17.98 -8.45
N THR A 109 -15.83 18.68 -9.47
CA THR A 109 -16.67 19.46 -10.40
C THR A 109 -17.35 18.61 -11.46
N LYS A 110 -16.93 17.34 -11.61
CA LYS A 110 -17.37 16.41 -12.67
C LYS A 110 -17.10 16.90 -14.09
N LYS A 111 -16.38 18.01 -14.27
CA LYS A 111 -15.96 18.54 -15.57
C LYS A 111 -14.76 17.77 -16.12
N TRP A 112 -14.67 17.68 -17.44
CA TRP A 112 -13.47 17.20 -18.12
C TRP A 112 -12.40 18.27 -18.06
N GLN A 113 -11.17 17.86 -17.75
CA GLN A 113 -10.00 18.74 -17.71
C GLN A 113 -8.91 18.10 -18.55
N GLU A 114 -8.18 18.94 -19.27
CA GLU A 114 -6.96 18.52 -19.93
C GLU A 114 -6.01 17.92 -18.90
N PHE A 115 -5.43 16.78 -19.25
CA PHE A 115 -4.42 16.15 -18.42
C PHE A 115 -3.09 16.17 -19.15
N TRP A 116 -3.01 15.54 -20.33
CA TRP A 116 -1.79 15.52 -21.14
C TRP A 116 -2.09 15.60 -22.62
N LYS A 117 -1.15 16.17 -23.37
CA LYS A 117 -1.05 15.95 -24.81
C LYS A 117 -0.12 14.79 -25.07
N ILE A 118 -0.56 13.79 -25.81
CA ILE A 118 0.25 12.64 -26.17
C ILE A 118 1.06 12.96 -27.43
N LYS A 119 2.38 12.80 -27.36
CA LYS A 119 3.28 13.07 -28.49
C LYS A 119 3.34 11.86 -29.41
N HIS A 120 3.66 10.69 -28.86
CA HIS A 120 3.66 9.38 -29.52
C HIS A 120 3.96 8.27 -28.50
N ILE A 121 3.77 7.02 -28.93
CA ILE A 121 4.25 5.83 -28.22
C ILE A 121 5.27 5.16 -29.12
N LYS A 122 6.44 4.83 -28.58
CA LYS A 122 7.48 4.06 -29.28
C LYS A 122 7.87 2.89 -28.39
N ASN A 123 7.62 1.68 -28.86
CA ASN A 123 7.83 0.45 -28.10
C ASN A 123 7.12 0.52 -26.72
N ASP A 124 7.87 0.34 -25.64
CA ASP A 124 7.41 0.41 -24.26
C ASP A 124 7.57 1.82 -23.66
N THR A 125 7.58 2.88 -24.47
CA THR A 125 7.74 4.27 -24.00
C THR A 125 6.65 5.18 -24.54
N LEU A 126 5.94 5.85 -23.62
CA LEU A 126 4.93 6.85 -23.89
C LEU A 126 5.54 8.24 -23.68
N PHE A 127 5.45 9.10 -24.69
CA PHE A 127 5.91 10.48 -24.66
C PHE A 127 4.73 11.43 -24.55
N ILE A 128 4.75 12.32 -23.56
CA ILE A 128 3.66 13.25 -23.27
C ILE A 128 4.18 14.68 -23.12
N ILE A 129 3.29 15.65 -23.27
CA ILE A 129 3.56 17.09 -23.15
C ILE A 129 2.54 17.66 -22.15
N ASN A 130 3.02 18.43 -21.17
CA ASN A 130 2.19 19.16 -20.19
C ASN A 130 2.09 20.67 -20.50
N GLU A 131 1.22 21.39 -19.77
CA GLU A 131 0.89 22.84 -19.79
C GLU A 131 2.12 23.79 -19.61
N GLY A 132 3.14 23.60 -20.44
CA GLY A 132 4.45 24.28 -20.41
C GLY A 132 5.44 23.79 -21.47
N LYS A 133 5.07 22.83 -22.35
CA LYS A 133 5.87 22.23 -23.44
C LYS A 133 6.99 21.26 -23.01
N SER A 134 7.16 20.99 -21.71
CA SER A 134 8.10 19.96 -21.23
C SER A 134 7.66 18.56 -21.64
N ILE A 135 8.61 17.74 -22.11
CA ILE A 135 8.36 16.36 -22.54
C ILE A 135 8.55 15.40 -21.36
N GLY A 136 7.45 14.82 -20.89
CA GLY A 136 7.49 13.69 -19.94
C GLY A 136 7.66 12.35 -20.67
N LYS A 137 8.19 11.36 -19.96
CA LYS A 137 8.33 9.99 -20.46
C LYS A 137 7.82 9.00 -19.45
N LEU A 138 6.99 8.07 -19.91
CA LEU A 138 6.58 6.92 -19.14
C LEU A 138 7.09 5.63 -19.79
N LYS A 139 7.54 4.69 -18.96
CA LYS A 139 7.96 3.35 -19.37
C LYS A 139 6.88 2.35 -19.01
N ARG A 140 6.51 1.48 -19.96
CA ARG A 140 5.55 0.40 -19.70
C ARG A 140 6.15 -0.60 -18.71
N LEU A 141 5.36 -0.98 -17.73
CA LEU A 141 5.70 -2.01 -16.75
C LEU A 141 5.21 -3.37 -17.24
N LYS A 142 6.04 -4.38 -17.01
CA LYS A 142 5.75 -5.78 -17.33
C LYS A 142 5.98 -6.59 -16.08
N TYR A 143 4.96 -7.34 -15.67
CA TYR A 143 4.99 -8.15 -14.46
C TYR A 143 4.97 -9.62 -14.82
N LYS A 144 5.78 -10.42 -14.13
CA LYS A 144 5.67 -11.88 -14.17
C LYS A 144 4.68 -12.29 -13.08
N ILE A 145 3.39 -12.18 -13.39
CA ILE A 145 2.37 -12.58 -12.43
C ILE A 145 2.09 -14.05 -12.71
N GLU A 146 2.75 -14.92 -11.97
CA GLU A 146 2.33 -16.30 -11.88
C GLU A 146 0.96 -16.30 -11.18
N GLU A 147 -0.01 -17.11 -11.65
CA GLU A 147 -1.30 -17.29 -10.96
C GLU A 147 -1.11 -18.09 -9.66
N LYS A 148 -0.14 -17.69 -8.84
CA LYS A 148 0.12 -18.27 -7.55
C LYS A 148 -0.78 -17.58 -6.53
N ASN A 149 -1.65 -18.37 -5.92
CA ASN A 149 -2.44 -17.92 -4.79
C ASN A 149 -1.58 -17.97 -3.52
N ASP A 150 -0.49 -17.19 -3.49
CA ASP A 150 0.54 -17.25 -2.44
C ASP A 150 0.03 -16.76 -1.09
N PHE A 151 -1.02 -15.92 -1.09
CA PHE A 151 -1.66 -15.42 0.11
C PHE A 151 -3.16 -15.16 -0.11
N ASP A 152 -3.94 -15.30 0.96
CA ASP A 152 -5.39 -15.07 1.01
C ASP A 152 -5.81 -13.96 1.97
N LYS A 153 -4.85 -13.40 2.72
CA LYS A 153 -5.05 -12.25 3.60
C LYS A 153 -3.79 -11.39 3.65
N ILE A 154 -4.00 -10.08 3.69
CA ILE A 154 -2.98 -9.05 3.92
C ILE A 154 -3.25 -8.42 5.27
N VAL A 155 -2.22 -8.26 6.09
CA VAL A 155 -2.27 -7.48 7.32
C VAL A 155 -1.26 -6.35 7.19
N TYR A 156 -1.73 -5.13 7.32
CA TYR A 156 -0.97 -3.90 7.17
C TYR A 156 -1.00 -3.15 8.50
N SER A 157 0.15 -2.68 8.96
CA SER A 157 0.27 -1.84 10.15
C SER A 157 1.23 -0.70 9.85
N SER A 158 0.93 0.48 10.35
CA SER A 158 1.79 1.65 10.18
C SER A 158 2.04 2.35 11.52
N LEU A 159 3.31 2.59 11.83
CA LEU A 159 3.76 3.23 13.06
C LEU A 159 3.85 4.75 12.90
N GLY A 160 3.96 5.48 14.01
CA GLY A 160 4.06 6.93 14.00
C GLY A 160 5.33 7.45 13.30
N CYS A 161 5.27 8.71 12.89
CA CYS A 161 6.41 9.54 12.49
C CYS A 161 6.44 10.79 13.40
N TYR A 162 7.41 11.69 13.25
CA TYR A 162 7.41 12.94 14.03
C TYR A 162 6.19 13.85 13.74
N GLY A 163 5.60 13.70 12.55
CA GLY A 163 4.40 14.43 12.12
C GLY A 163 3.08 13.73 12.42
N THR A 164 2.13 13.85 11.49
CA THR A 164 0.75 13.33 11.63
C THR A 164 0.52 12.08 10.78
N CYS A 165 1.53 11.20 10.68
CA CYS A 165 1.37 9.94 9.97
C CYS A 165 0.31 9.07 10.68
N PRO A 166 -0.69 8.56 9.95
CA PRO A 166 -1.69 7.66 10.52
C PRO A 166 -1.06 6.47 11.23
N ILE A 167 -1.49 6.21 12.47
CA ILE A 167 -1.14 5.00 13.20
C ILE A 167 -2.37 4.09 13.15
N ILE A 168 -2.29 3.05 12.33
CA ILE A 168 -3.42 2.17 12.01
C ILE A 168 -2.98 0.73 11.82
N ASP A 169 -3.94 -0.17 11.97
CA ASP A 169 -3.82 -1.57 11.61
C ASP A 169 -5.03 -2.00 10.77
N ILE A 170 -4.77 -2.77 9.72
CA ILE A 170 -5.77 -3.26 8.77
C ILE A 170 -5.49 -4.73 8.50
N SER A 171 -6.51 -5.57 8.61
CA SER A 171 -6.51 -6.91 8.02
C SER A 171 -7.54 -6.94 6.91
N LEU A 172 -7.18 -7.52 5.77
CA LEU A 172 -8.05 -7.66 4.60
C LEU A 172 -7.91 -9.08 4.04
N ASP A 173 -9.01 -9.82 3.96
CA ASP A 173 -9.03 -11.14 3.30
C ASP A 173 -9.55 -11.08 1.85
N ARG A 174 -9.36 -12.18 1.08
CA ARG A 174 -9.85 -12.29 -0.31
C ARG A 174 -11.37 -12.24 -0.44
N SER A 175 -12.12 -12.43 0.64
CA SER A 175 -13.59 -12.26 0.67
C SER A 175 -14.00 -10.81 0.90
N GLY A 176 -13.03 -9.91 1.11
CA GLY A 176 -13.21 -8.49 1.34
C GLY A 176 -13.53 -8.13 2.79
N ASN A 177 -13.45 -9.07 3.74
CA ASN A 177 -13.69 -8.73 5.15
C ASN A 177 -12.51 -7.94 5.70
N ILE A 178 -12.83 -6.92 6.50
CA ILE A 178 -11.84 -6.04 7.13
C ILE A 178 -11.99 -6.03 8.64
N ASN A 179 -10.86 -6.13 9.34
CA ASN A 179 -10.74 -5.57 10.68
C ASN A 179 -9.80 -4.38 10.62
N PHE A 180 -10.22 -3.28 11.21
CA PHE A 180 -9.48 -2.02 11.26
C PHE A 180 -9.32 -1.56 12.70
N GLN A 181 -8.14 -1.07 13.02
CA GLN A 181 -7.85 -0.37 14.25
C GLN A 181 -7.24 0.99 13.92
N GLY A 182 -7.90 2.07 14.36
CA GLY A 182 -7.31 3.40 14.34
C GLY A 182 -6.75 3.77 15.70
N ASN A 183 -5.46 4.10 15.78
CA ASN A 183 -4.79 4.44 17.03
C ASN A 183 -4.60 5.95 17.19
N ARG A 184 -3.96 6.61 16.21
CA ARG A 184 -3.68 8.06 16.24
C ARG A 184 -3.65 8.64 14.83
N PHE A 185 -3.88 9.95 14.74
CA PHE A 185 -3.86 10.73 13.49
C PHE A 185 -4.82 10.20 12.40
N VAL A 186 -5.94 9.63 12.83
CA VAL A 186 -7.07 9.23 12.00
C VAL A 186 -8.38 9.62 12.68
N ASP A 187 -9.46 9.78 11.91
CA ASP A 187 -10.76 10.20 12.43
C ASP A 187 -11.42 9.05 13.22
N GLU A 188 -11.27 7.81 12.75
CA GLU A 188 -11.88 6.62 13.32
C GLU A 188 -10.97 5.93 14.36
N ILE A 189 -10.98 6.42 15.61
CA ILE A 189 -10.22 5.78 16.71
C ILE A 189 -10.97 4.55 17.27
N GLY A 190 -10.23 3.47 17.52
CA GLY A 190 -10.73 2.20 18.07
C GLY A 190 -10.89 1.11 17.02
N PHE A 191 -11.69 0.08 17.35
CA PHE A 191 -11.87 -1.11 16.51
C PHE A 191 -13.09 -1.01 15.63
N TYR A 192 -12.94 -1.46 14.40
CA TYR A 192 -14.01 -1.49 13.42
C TYR A 192 -13.93 -2.74 12.55
N LYS A 193 -15.10 -3.13 12.02
CA LYS A 193 -15.22 -4.11 10.94
C LYS A 193 -15.83 -3.47 9.71
N GLY A 194 -15.47 -4.02 8.55
CA GLY A 194 -16.00 -3.58 7.27
C GLY A 194 -16.01 -4.71 6.24
N LYS A 195 -16.62 -4.43 5.09
CA LYS A 195 -16.58 -5.34 3.94
C LYS A 195 -16.40 -4.55 2.65
N LEU A 196 -15.33 -4.85 1.93
CA LEU A 196 -15.07 -4.33 0.60
C LEU A 196 -15.86 -5.07 -0.46
N ASP A 197 -16.16 -4.38 -1.55
CA ASP A 197 -16.64 -5.00 -2.77
C ASP A 197 -15.53 -5.81 -3.45
N LYS A 198 -15.93 -6.82 -4.22
CA LYS A 198 -15.01 -7.76 -4.90
C LYS A 198 -14.00 -7.05 -5.81
N LYS A 199 -14.40 -5.96 -6.47
CA LYS A 199 -13.52 -5.24 -7.41
C LYS A 199 -12.42 -4.50 -6.65
N THR A 200 -12.76 -3.83 -5.56
CA THR A 200 -11.79 -3.14 -4.70
C THR A 200 -10.88 -4.12 -3.98
N THR A 201 -11.41 -5.24 -3.48
CA THR A 201 -10.59 -6.33 -2.91
C THR A 201 -9.61 -6.88 -3.94
N ALA A 202 -10.09 -7.28 -5.12
CA ALA A 202 -9.23 -7.80 -6.18
C ALA A 202 -8.15 -6.79 -6.62
N PHE A 203 -8.51 -5.51 -6.67
CA PHE A 203 -7.56 -4.44 -6.96
C PHE A 203 -6.41 -4.40 -5.95
N ILE A 204 -6.70 -4.39 -4.65
CA ILE A 204 -5.66 -4.32 -3.60
C ILE A 204 -4.76 -5.56 -3.65
N PHE A 205 -5.35 -6.76 -3.71
CA PHE A 205 -4.58 -8.01 -3.84
C PHE A 205 -3.69 -7.99 -5.08
N ARG A 206 -4.21 -7.51 -6.23
CA ARG A 206 -3.45 -7.41 -7.47
C ARG A 206 -2.24 -6.46 -7.36
N LYS A 207 -2.34 -5.40 -6.54
CA LYS A 207 -1.21 -4.49 -6.31
C LYS A 207 -0.07 -5.20 -5.57
N PHE A 208 -0.40 -6.01 -4.55
CA PHE A 208 0.59 -6.82 -3.85
C PHE A 208 1.13 -7.98 -4.69
N GLU A 209 0.29 -8.64 -5.51
CA GLU A 209 0.75 -9.66 -6.46
C GLU A 209 1.76 -9.08 -7.47
N LYS A 210 1.56 -7.83 -7.93
CA LYS A 210 2.51 -7.13 -8.81
C LYS A 210 3.84 -6.77 -8.12
N ALA A 211 3.85 -6.68 -6.80
CA ALA A 211 5.05 -6.42 -6.01
C ALA A 211 5.93 -7.67 -5.81
N ASP A 212 5.46 -8.85 -6.25
CA ASP A 212 6.23 -10.10 -6.20
C ASP A 212 6.78 -10.40 -4.79
N ILE A 213 5.87 -10.42 -3.81
CA ILE A 213 6.19 -10.44 -2.38
C ILE A 213 7.14 -11.56 -1.95
N THR A 214 7.16 -12.67 -2.70
CA THR A 214 8.02 -13.82 -2.42
C THR A 214 9.49 -13.49 -2.63
N ASN A 215 9.81 -12.60 -3.57
CA ASN A 215 11.16 -12.21 -3.92
C ASN A 215 11.62 -10.90 -3.26
N LEU A 216 10.75 -10.27 -2.47
CA LEU A 216 11.12 -9.09 -1.67
C LEU A 216 11.98 -9.49 -0.46
N GLU A 217 12.78 -8.56 0.04
CA GLU A 217 13.49 -8.68 1.30
C GLU A 217 12.49 -8.55 2.47
N ASP A 218 12.87 -9.07 3.64
CA ASP A 218 12.02 -8.96 4.84
C ASP A 218 12.12 -7.55 5.48
N ASN A 219 13.19 -6.81 5.21
CA ASN A 219 13.46 -5.51 5.83
C ASN A 219 14.02 -4.51 4.82
N TYR A 220 13.40 -3.33 4.75
CA TYR A 220 13.86 -2.18 3.98
C TYR A 220 14.00 -0.97 4.91
N SER A 221 15.07 -0.21 4.73
CA SER A 221 15.34 0.97 5.54
C SER A 221 16.34 1.90 4.83
N ASP A 222 16.09 3.20 4.90
CA ASP A 222 17.04 4.23 4.53
C ASP A 222 17.59 4.95 5.78
N ALA A 223 18.78 5.55 5.63
CA ALA A 223 19.43 6.35 6.66
C ALA A 223 18.79 7.74 6.84
N VAL A 224 17.48 7.76 7.08
CA VAL A 224 16.70 8.97 7.38
C VAL A 224 16.09 8.84 8.78
N THR A 225 15.82 9.96 9.44
CA THR A 225 15.18 9.95 10.77
C THR A 225 13.71 10.33 10.64
N ASP A 226 12.94 10.01 11.69
CA ASP A 226 11.58 10.51 11.89
C ASP A 226 10.53 10.12 10.84
N SER A 227 10.83 9.12 10.00
CA SER A 227 9.91 8.60 9.00
C SER A 227 9.00 7.51 9.58
N GLN A 228 7.95 7.18 8.85
CA GLN A 228 7.02 6.12 9.22
C GLN A 228 7.65 4.75 8.93
N THR A 229 7.42 3.79 9.84
CA THR A 229 7.62 2.36 9.55
C THR A 229 6.28 1.74 9.15
N ILE A 230 6.25 1.05 8.02
CA ILE A 230 5.15 0.19 7.61
C ILE A 230 5.57 -1.26 7.83
N THR A 231 4.68 -2.07 8.37
CA THR A 231 4.86 -3.52 8.41
C THR A 231 3.70 -4.18 7.67
N THR A 232 3.99 -5.18 6.84
CA THR A 232 2.97 -5.92 6.10
C THR A 232 3.22 -7.41 6.21
N THR A 233 2.23 -8.14 6.69
CA THR A 233 2.25 -9.59 6.84
C THR A 233 1.25 -10.22 5.88
N PHE A 234 1.71 -11.23 5.14
CA PHE A 234 0.91 -12.00 4.20
C PHE A 234 0.61 -13.37 4.80
N ILE A 235 -0.65 -13.77 4.72
CA ILE A 235 -1.15 -15.00 5.34
C ILE A 235 -1.74 -15.90 4.26
N LYS A 236 -1.44 -17.19 4.38
CA LYS A 236 -2.03 -18.27 3.58
C LYS A 236 -2.57 -19.35 4.48
N ASN A 237 -3.85 -19.68 4.34
CA ASN A 237 -4.51 -20.72 5.12
C ASN A 237 -4.24 -20.58 6.64
N GLY A 238 -4.27 -19.34 7.15
CA GLY A 238 -4.02 -19.00 8.55
C GLY A 238 -2.57 -19.08 9.03
N LYS A 239 -1.59 -19.28 8.14
CA LYS A 239 -0.16 -19.25 8.45
C LYS A 239 0.51 -18.03 7.80
N ILE A 240 1.43 -17.38 8.51
CA ILE A 240 2.30 -16.34 7.96
C ILE A 240 3.21 -16.97 6.89
N VAL A 241 3.19 -16.40 5.68
CA VAL A 241 4.08 -16.81 4.58
C VAL A 241 5.18 -15.80 4.29
N LYS A 242 4.96 -14.53 4.65
CA LYS A 242 5.92 -13.44 4.46
C LYS A 242 5.56 -12.28 5.39
N SER A 243 6.56 -11.66 5.98
CA SER A 243 6.44 -10.39 6.70
C SER A 243 7.48 -9.43 6.14
N ILE A 244 7.10 -8.18 5.91
CA ILE A 244 7.99 -7.14 5.39
C ILE A 244 7.88 -5.92 6.29
N GLN A 245 9.02 -5.41 6.74
CA GLN A 245 9.15 -4.12 7.39
C GLN A 245 9.78 -3.12 6.40
N ASP A 246 9.11 -2.00 6.16
CA ASP A 246 9.56 -0.93 5.29
C ASP A 246 9.58 0.39 6.07
N TYR A 247 10.79 0.81 6.44
CA TYR A 247 11.02 2.11 7.05
C TYR A 247 11.29 3.14 5.96
N ALA A 248 10.58 4.27 6.02
CA ALA A 248 10.75 5.40 5.11
C ALA A 248 10.40 5.16 3.63
N PHE A 249 9.56 4.16 3.32
CA PHE A 249 9.18 3.82 1.95
C PHE A 249 10.41 3.50 1.08
N SER A 250 11.36 2.75 1.65
CA SER A 250 12.62 2.35 1.02
C SER A 250 12.52 1.05 0.23
N SER A 251 11.34 0.40 0.22
CA SER A 251 11.09 -0.80 -0.57
C SER A 251 10.93 -0.52 -2.08
N THR A 252 10.57 -1.57 -2.83
CA THR A 252 10.31 -1.46 -4.27
C THR A 252 9.10 -0.57 -4.55
N LYS A 253 9.12 0.14 -5.68
CA LYS A 253 8.02 1.02 -6.10
C LYS A 253 6.67 0.32 -6.15
N GLU A 254 6.64 -0.95 -6.56
CA GLU A 254 5.41 -1.74 -6.61
C GLU A 254 4.82 -1.94 -5.21
N LEU A 255 5.66 -2.21 -4.21
CA LEU A 255 5.22 -2.36 -2.83
C LEU A 255 4.72 -1.02 -2.25
N ILE A 256 5.46 0.07 -2.49
CA ILE A 256 5.04 1.43 -2.11
C ILE A 256 3.67 1.76 -2.72
N TRP A 257 3.45 1.46 -4.00
CA TRP A 257 2.16 1.64 -4.67
C TRP A 257 1.05 0.74 -4.14
N ALA A 258 1.38 -0.43 -3.57
CA ALA A 258 0.41 -1.32 -2.93
C ALA A 258 -0.01 -0.81 -1.54
N TYR A 259 0.88 -0.11 -0.82
CA TYR A 259 0.55 0.53 0.45
C TYR A 259 -0.48 1.64 0.32
N VAL A 260 -0.45 2.41 -0.76
CA VAL A 260 -1.36 3.55 -0.97
C VAL A 260 -2.84 3.18 -0.82
N PRO A 261 -3.39 2.21 -1.57
CA PRO A 261 -4.79 1.86 -1.44
C PRO A 261 -5.10 1.24 -0.08
N ILE A 262 -4.34 0.22 0.38
CA ILE A 262 -4.61 -0.46 1.66
C ILE A 262 -4.55 0.51 2.84
N GLY A 263 -3.51 1.35 2.92
CA GLY A 263 -3.32 2.32 3.98
C GLY A 263 -4.33 3.47 3.97
N ASN A 264 -5.23 3.54 2.97
CA ASN A 264 -6.30 4.53 2.93
C ASN A 264 -7.70 3.93 2.75
N ILE A 265 -7.87 2.60 2.75
CA ILE A 265 -9.18 1.98 2.47
C ILE A 265 -10.27 2.44 3.45
N PHE A 266 -9.93 2.62 4.73
CA PHE A 266 -10.86 3.02 5.78
C PHE A 266 -11.55 4.36 5.49
N LYS A 267 -10.90 5.24 4.72
CA LYS A 267 -11.44 6.55 4.31
C LYS A 267 -12.48 6.45 3.18
N THR A 268 -12.63 5.28 2.57
CA THR A 268 -13.45 5.07 1.36
C THR A 268 -14.66 4.18 1.57
N MET A 269 -14.88 3.70 2.80
CA MET A 269 -15.97 2.80 3.13
C MET A 269 -16.63 3.16 4.45
N THR A 270 -17.80 2.58 4.68
CA THR A 270 -18.43 2.60 6.00
C THR A 270 -17.84 1.51 6.87
N LEU A 271 -17.44 1.90 8.07
CA LEU A 271 -16.91 1.02 9.10
C LEU A 271 -17.91 0.91 10.25
N THR A 272 -18.09 -0.29 10.78
CA THR A 272 -18.91 -0.55 11.97
C THR A 272 -18.02 -0.69 13.18
N LYS A 273 -18.17 0.21 14.15
CA LYS A 273 -17.40 0.16 15.41
C LYS A 273 -17.73 -1.12 16.17
N ILE A 274 -16.70 -1.74 16.75
CA ILE A 274 -16.82 -2.88 17.65
C ILE A 274 -16.13 -2.58 18.97
N THR A 275 -16.55 -3.27 20.03
CA THR A 275 -15.88 -3.24 21.34
C THR A 275 -15.37 -4.65 21.61
N PRO A 276 -14.07 -4.91 21.47
CA PRO A 276 -13.48 -6.20 21.83
C PRO A 276 -13.67 -6.47 23.32
N GLU A 277 -13.82 -7.74 23.70
CA GLU A 277 -13.94 -8.12 25.13
C GLU A 277 -12.66 -7.82 25.92
N SER A 278 -11.50 -7.88 25.27
CA SER A 278 -10.22 -7.49 25.83
C SER A 278 -9.67 -6.23 25.16
N ASN A 279 -9.26 -5.23 25.96
CA ASN A 279 -8.46 -4.09 25.49
C ASN A 279 -6.99 -4.49 25.19
N PHE A 280 -6.75 -5.68 24.63
CA PHE A 280 -5.42 -6.26 24.29
C PHE A 280 -4.65 -5.47 23.21
N THR A 281 -5.07 -4.26 22.91
CA THR A 281 -5.02 -3.79 21.54
C THR A 281 -4.16 -2.58 21.35
N ASP A 282 -3.81 -1.86 22.41
CA ASP A 282 -2.98 -0.66 22.33
C ASP A 282 -1.48 -1.01 22.41
N ILE A 283 -1.10 -2.12 21.76
CA ILE A 283 0.22 -2.70 21.80
C ILE A 283 0.84 -2.58 20.41
N ALA A 284 1.76 -1.62 20.27
CA ALA A 284 2.43 -1.39 18.99
C ALA A 284 3.48 -2.46 18.66
N LEU A 285 4.12 -3.05 19.68
CA LEU A 285 5.16 -4.05 19.54
C LEU A 285 5.01 -5.11 20.63
N LEU A 286 5.03 -6.39 20.24
CA LEU A 286 4.95 -7.53 21.13
C LEU A 286 6.28 -8.29 21.12
N SER A 287 6.69 -8.73 22.28
CA SER A 287 7.95 -9.44 22.48
C SER A 287 7.73 -10.67 23.36
N PHE A 288 8.06 -11.85 22.86
CA PHE A 288 7.82 -13.15 23.49
C PHE A 288 9.13 -13.68 24.08
N SER A 289 9.27 -13.61 25.40
CA SER A 289 10.44 -14.12 26.11
C SER A 289 10.25 -15.59 26.46
N LYS A 290 11.25 -16.42 26.12
CA LYS A 290 11.37 -17.85 26.41
C LYS A 290 12.78 -18.12 26.94
N GLY A 291 12.93 -18.14 28.26
CA GLY A 291 14.27 -18.15 28.90
C GLY A 291 15.03 -16.87 28.57
N GLU A 292 16.29 -16.99 28.14
CA GLU A 292 17.16 -15.88 27.73
C GLU A 292 16.95 -15.41 26.28
N LYS A 293 15.99 -16.02 25.58
CA LYS A 293 15.68 -15.68 24.19
C LYS A 293 14.37 -14.93 24.07
N THR A 294 14.31 -14.08 23.07
CA THR A 294 13.18 -13.21 22.80
C THR A 294 12.83 -13.24 21.32
N LEU A 295 11.53 -13.39 21.02
CA LEU A 295 10.98 -13.21 19.69
C LEU A 295 10.23 -11.88 19.64
N ASN A 296 10.74 -10.94 18.85
CA ASN A 296 10.04 -9.69 18.58
C ASN A 296 9.15 -9.88 17.35
N ILE A 297 7.85 -9.61 17.49
CA ILE A 297 6.93 -9.61 16.35
C ILE A 297 6.53 -8.18 16.00
N ASN A 298 6.45 -7.90 14.71
CA ASN A 298 6.17 -6.55 14.23
C ASN A 298 4.68 -6.18 14.35
N GLY A 299 4.32 -4.92 14.08
CA GLY A 299 2.95 -4.44 14.27
C GLY A 299 1.90 -5.23 13.49
N SER A 300 2.19 -5.57 12.22
CA SER A 300 1.27 -6.35 11.40
C SER A 300 1.12 -7.81 11.86
N GLU A 301 2.19 -8.43 12.38
CA GLU A 301 2.13 -9.77 12.98
C GLU A 301 1.37 -9.77 14.30
N GLY A 302 1.58 -8.75 15.13
CA GLY A 302 0.85 -8.53 16.37
C GLY A 302 -0.64 -8.31 16.13
N PHE A 303 -0.99 -7.51 15.11
CA PHE A 303 -2.39 -7.34 14.71
C PHE A 303 -2.99 -8.63 14.15
N PHE A 304 -2.21 -9.45 13.43
CA PHE A 304 -2.68 -10.78 13.02
C PHE A 304 -3.01 -11.67 14.23
N LEU A 305 -2.11 -11.74 15.22
CA LEU A 305 -2.38 -12.44 16.49
C LEU A 305 -3.67 -11.91 17.15
N TRP A 306 -3.84 -10.59 17.22
CA TRP A 306 -5.06 -9.99 17.75
C TRP A 306 -6.31 -10.47 16.98
N THR A 307 -6.28 -10.49 15.64
CA THR A 307 -7.43 -10.98 14.86
C THR A 307 -7.72 -12.46 15.07
N GLU A 308 -6.72 -13.27 15.41
CA GLU A 308 -6.90 -14.69 15.74
C GLU A 308 -7.44 -14.87 17.16
N LEU A 309 -7.01 -14.05 18.12
CA LEU A 309 -7.58 -14.01 19.48
C LEU A 309 -9.06 -13.65 19.46
N GLN A 310 -9.49 -12.73 18.59
CA GLN A 310 -10.92 -12.40 18.43
C GLN A 310 -11.78 -13.54 17.89
N LYS A 311 -11.16 -14.59 17.32
CA LYS A 311 -11.84 -15.83 16.87
C LYS A 311 -11.69 -16.96 17.89
N GLY A 312 -10.73 -16.83 18.81
CA GLY A 312 -10.48 -17.79 19.87
C GLY A 312 -11.65 -17.87 20.84
N GLN A 313 -11.70 -18.97 21.59
CA GLN A 313 -12.74 -19.18 22.59
C GLN A 313 -12.26 -18.72 23.96
N LEU A 314 -13.14 -18.09 24.74
CA LEU A 314 -12.86 -17.85 26.14
C LEU A 314 -12.84 -19.15 26.91
N THR A 315 -11.85 -19.32 27.79
CA THR A 315 -11.68 -20.52 28.59
C THR A 315 -11.23 -20.21 30.01
N ARG A 316 -11.35 -21.21 30.89
CA ARG A 316 -10.83 -21.21 32.27
C ARG A 316 -9.73 -22.26 32.46
N ILE A 317 -9.27 -22.87 31.37
CA ILE A 317 -8.19 -23.86 31.42
C ILE A 317 -6.92 -23.21 31.99
N ASN A 318 -6.32 -23.88 32.97
CA ASN A 318 -5.00 -23.53 33.46
C ASN A 318 -3.95 -24.16 32.55
N PHE A 319 -2.89 -23.42 32.25
CA PHE A 319 -1.76 -23.87 31.46
C PHE A 319 -0.46 -23.36 32.08
N ALA A 320 0.64 -24.06 31.81
CA ALA A 320 1.98 -23.61 32.19
C ALA A 320 2.50 -22.67 31.08
N PRO A 321 2.71 -21.37 31.35
CA PRO A 321 3.15 -20.45 30.32
C PRO A 321 4.57 -20.77 29.87
N THR A 322 4.77 -20.84 28.55
CA THR A 322 6.10 -20.97 27.92
C THR A 322 6.70 -19.60 27.61
N TYR A 323 5.84 -18.61 27.36
CA TYR A 323 6.17 -17.27 26.95
C TYR A 323 5.64 -16.26 27.95
N LYS A 324 6.53 -15.36 28.40
CA LYS A 324 6.12 -14.08 28.97
C LYS A 324 6.09 -13.05 27.85
N ILE A 325 5.02 -12.28 27.75
CA ILE A 325 4.83 -11.36 26.63
C ILE A 325 4.97 -9.92 27.14
N SER A 326 6.02 -9.27 26.67
CA SER A 326 6.29 -7.85 26.89
C SER A 326 5.70 -7.01 25.76
N TYR A 327 5.30 -5.78 26.08
CA TYR A 327 4.64 -4.90 25.13
C TYR A 327 4.99 -3.43 25.37
N THR A 328 5.09 -2.66 24.29
CA THR A 328 5.19 -1.20 24.39
C THR A 328 3.81 -0.59 24.66
N GLN A 329 3.66 0.06 25.82
CA GLN A 329 2.41 0.65 26.27
C GLN A 329 2.18 2.03 25.65
N ASN A 330 0.99 2.25 25.12
CA ASN A 330 0.38 3.58 25.20
C ASN A 330 -0.16 3.81 26.63
N LYS A 331 -0.10 5.06 27.12
CA LYS A 331 -0.29 5.45 28.54
C LYS A 331 -1.61 5.01 29.21
N ASN A 332 -2.56 4.39 28.50
CA ASN A 332 -3.94 4.15 28.94
C ASN A 332 -4.37 2.68 29.04
N THR A 333 -3.44 1.72 29.05
CA THR A 333 -3.82 0.29 29.21
C THR A 333 -4.00 -0.11 30.68
N ASN A 334 -5.10 -0.81 30.97
CA ASN A 334 -5.36 -1.50 32.24
C ASN A 334 -4.74 -2.91 32.29
N LEU A 335 -4.02 -3.31 31.24
CA LEU A 335 -3.33 -4.60 31.19
C LEU A 335 -2.11 -4.54 32.13
N LYS A 336 -1.92 -5.63 32.87
CA LYS A 336 -0.80 -5.82 33.80
C LYS A 336 0.21 -6.77 33.18
N GLU A 337 -0.24 -7.95 32.77
CA GLU A 337 0.63 -9.00 32.24
C GLU A 337 -0.09 -9.81 31.17
N ILE A 338 0.70 -10.34 30.24
CA ILE A 338 0.25 -11.32 29.26
C ILE A 338 1.19 -12.53 29.36
N SER A 339 0.62 -13.71 29.45
CA SER A 339 1.36 -14.98 29.45
C SER A 339 0.72 -15.96 28.46
N SER A 340 1.53 -16.83 27.87
CA SER A 340 1.07 -17.76 26.84
C SER A 340 1.93 -19.01 26.76
N ASP A 341 1.36 -20.13 26.32
CA ASP A 341 2.13 -21.30 25.83
C ASP A 341 2.16 -21.37 24.28
N GLY A 342 1.66 -20.31 23.63
CA GLY A 342 1.48 -20.21 22.18
C GLY A 342 0.08 -20.59 21.70
N ARG A 343 -0.70 -21.37 22.47
CA ARG A 343 -2.10 -21.69 22.17
C ARG A 343 -3.06 -20.91 23.06
N PHE A 344 -2.80 -20.93 24.36
CA PHE A 344 -3.57 -20.19 25.35
C PHE A 344 -2.91 -18.83 25.60
N TYR A 345 -3.72 -17.79 25.66
CA TYR A 345 -3.26 -16.43 25.94
C TYR A 345 -4.03 -15.89 27.13
N LYS A 346 -3.35 -15.76 28.27
CA LYS A 346 -3.92 -15.20 29.49
C LYS A 346 -3.53 -13.74 29.63
N LEU A 347 -4.53 -12.89 29.71
CA LEU A 347 -4.43 -11.46 29.94
C LEU A 347 -4.83 -11.21 31.39
N GLU A 348 -3.93 -10.60 32.16
CA GLU A 348 -4.18 -10.15 33.52
C GLU A 348 -4.28 -8.63 33.55
N PHE A 349 -5.33 -8.11 34.16
CA PHE A 349 -5.60 -6.68 34.28
C PHE A 349 -5.21 -6.15 35.66
N LYS A 350 -4.96 -4.85 35.79
CA LYS A 350 -4.57 -4.17 37.04
C LYS A 350 -5.61 -4.31 38.17
N ASN A 351 -6.86 -4.59 37.83
CA ASN A 351 -7.94 -4.89 38.78
C ASN A 351 -8.03 -6.39 39.15
N ASN A 352 -7.01 -7.19 38.81
CA ASN A 352 -6.93 -8.64 38.99
C ASN A 352 -7.99 -9.45 38.22
N HIS A 353 -8.75 -8.82 37.32
CA HIS A 353 -9.56 -9.56 36.34
C HIS A 353 -8.61 -10.30 35.39
N THR A 354 -9.02 -11.50 34.94
CA THR A 354 -8.26 -12.28 33.96
C THR A 354 -9.16 -12.79 32.85
N ILE A 355 -8.64 -12.79 31.64
CA ILE A 355 -9.28 -13.37 30.45
C ILE A 355 -8.29 -14.34 29.83
N THR A 356 -8.73 -15.55 29.49
CA THR A 356 -7.90 -16.53 28.78
C THR A 356 -8.56 -16.90 27.46
N TYR A 357 -7.83 -16.70 26.36
CA TYR A 357 -8.22 -17.12 25.02
C TYR A 357 -7.58 -18.47 24.68
N ASP A 358 -8.34 -19.39 24.10
CA ASP A 358 -7.86 -20.60 23.42
C ASP A 358 -7.95 -20.39 21.90
N LEU A 359 -6.80 -20.37 21.22
CA LEU A 359 -6.76 -20.29 19.76
C LEU A 359 -7.08 -21.64 19.07
N GLY A 360 -7.02 -22.75 19.81
CA GLY A 360 -7.12 -24.10 19.28
C GLY A 360 -5.84 -24.62 18.61
N TYR A 361 -4.81 -23.79 18.45
CA TYR A 361 -3.51 -24.13 17.88
C TYR A 361 -2.40 -23.26 18.46
N ASN A 362 -1.14 -23.70 18.36
CA ASN A 362 0.01 -22.91 18.79
C ASN A 362 0.38 -21.87 17.71
N PHE A 363 0.10 -20.59 17.96
CA PHE A 363 0.37 -19.48 17.04
C PHE A 363 1.87 -19.27 16.81
N ILE A 364 2.68 -19.45 17.85
CA ILE A 364 4.13 -19.20 17.76
C ILE A 364 4.80 -20.30 16.94
N GLU A 365 4.58 -21.57 17.27
CA GLU A 365 5.16 -22.70 16.53
C GLU A 365 4.66 -22.79 15.08
N ARG A 366 3.43 -22.32 14.81
CA ARG A 366 2.87 -22.30 13.46
C ARG A 366 3.58 -21.29 12.55
N ASN A 367 3.97 -20.13 13.10
CA ASN A 367 4.38 -18.97 12.32
C ASN A 367 5.87 -18.65 12.41
N PHE A 368 6.54 -19.03 13.50
CA PHE A 368 7.93 -18.70 13.78
C PHE A 368 8.75 -19.97 14.04
N LYS A 369 10.06 -19.87 13.82
CA LYS A 369 11.05 -20.92 14.03
C LYS A 369 11.96 -20.54 15.19
N GLU A 370 12.64 -21.54 15.77
CA GLU A 370 13.59 -21.32 16.87
C GLU A 370 14.73 -20.34 16.51
N LYS A 371 15.08 -20.23 15.22
CA LYS A 371 16.08 -19.26 14.74
C LYS A 371 15.60 -17.80 14.77
N ASP A 372 14.30 -17.57 14.87
CA ASP A 372 13.69 -16.24 14.93
C ASP A 372 13.70 -15.70 16.38
N PHE A 373 14.07 -16.54 17.35
CA PHE A 373 14.32 -16.16 18.73
C PHE A 373 15.77 -15.71 18.91
N GLU A 374 15.97 -14.45 19.21
CA GLU A 374 17.30 -13.86 19.45
C GLU A 374 17.64 -13.93 20.94
N LYS A 375 18.92 -14.14 21.28
CA LYS A 375 19.37 -13.93 22.66
C LYS A 375 19.24 -12.45 22.99
N GLU A 376 18.80 -12.14 24.20
CA GLU A 376 18.82 -10.78 24.70
C GLU A 376 20.28 -10.28 24.66
N LYS A 377 20.58 -9.31 23.78
CA LYS A 377 21.92 -8.75 23.69
C LYS A 377 22.22 -8.04 25.00
N SER A 378 23.28 -8.47 25.68
CA SER A 378 23.75 -7.78 26.87
C SER A 378 24.23 -6.38 26.47
N LEU A 379 24.19 -5.42 27.40
CA LEU A 379 24.77 -4.09 27.17
C LEU A 379 26.26 -4.18 26.79
N GLU A 380 26.95 -5.26 27.19
CA GLU A 380 28.35 -5.55 26.85
C GLU A 380 28.54 -5.95 25.37
N ASP A 381 27.50 -6.43 24.67
CA ASP A 381 27.58 -6.77 23.24
C ASP A 381 27.55 -5.54 22.31
N PHE A 382 27.37 -4.35 22.88
CA PHE A 382 27.33 -3.06 22.17
C PHE A 382 28.52 -2.15 22.48
N PHE A 383 29.44 -2.58 23.36
CA PHE A 383 30.71 -1.92 23.69
C PHE A 383 31.87 -2.86 23.35
#